data_AF-A0A7Y6AGW6-F1
#
_entry.id   AF-A0A7Y6AGW6-F1
#
_cell.length_a   1.000
_cell.length_b   1.000
_cell.length_c   1.000
_cell.angle_alpha   90.00
_cell.angle_beta   90.00
_cell.angle_gamma   90.00
#
_symmetry.space_group_name_H-M   'P 1'
#
loop_
_entity.id
_entity.type
_entity.pdbx_description
1 polymer ?
#
loop_
_entity_poly.entity_id
_entity_poly.type
_entity_poly.pdbx_seq_one_letter_code
_entity_poly.pdbx_strand_id
1 'polypeptide(L)'
;RRAPETRFPGAAEDAYAAYLWARENAAEIGGDPTRVAVAGDSAGGNLAAVVAHIARDRGAAQPTFQLLLYPVLDHRRATASYTENADGFFLTAAHLEWFWRQYMGPDGDPAHPYASPGTAADLTGLAPAFVVAPALDPLRDEGVAYAERLAAAGGQASYGVYEGMFHGAIGMGAMVPSAATAFADATEALRKALA
;
A
#
# COMPACT_ATOMS: atom_id res chain seq x y z
N ARG A 1 0.09 -7.85 14.23
CA ARG A 1 0.14 -7.12 15.53
C ARG A 1 0.03 -5.62 15.26
N ARG A 2 -0.27 -4.78 16.26
CA ARG A 2 -0.51 -3.34 16.09
C ARG A 2 0.40 -2.52 17.01
N ALA A 3 0.71 -1.31 16.57
CA ALA A 3 1.36 -0.29 17.40
C ALA A 3 0.33 0.40 18.30
N PRO A 4 0.75 0.93 19.47
CA PRO A 4 2.12 1.04 19.95
C PRO A 4 2.66 -0.21 20.68
N GLU A 5 1.84 -1.22 20.95
CA GLU A 5 2.24 -2.44 21.67
C GLU A 5 3.26 -3.26 20.88
N THR A 6 3.18 -3.22 19.56
CA THR A 6 4.16 -3.78 18.64
C THR A 6 4.48 -2.73 17.57
N ARG A 7 5.56 -1.98 17.81
CA ARG A 7 6.08 -0.97 16.89
C ARG A 7 6.76 -1.62 15.66
N PHE A 8 7.11 -0.79 14.70
CA PHE A 8 7.95 -1.17 13.56
C PHE A 8 9.23 -1.91 14.04
N PRO A 9 9.64 -3.01 13.37
CA PRO A 9 9.08 -3.59 12.14
C PRO A 9 7.98 -4.65 12.35
N GLY A 10 7.37 -4.76 13.54
CA GLY A 10 6.57 -5.95 13.87
C GLY A 10 5.35 -6.21 12.97
N ALA A 11 4.62 -5.17 12.53
CA ALA A 11 3.53 -5.34 11.58
C ALA A 11 4.02 -5.76 10.17
N ALA A 12 5.17 -5.25 9.74
CA ALA A 12 5.80 -5.62 8.46
C ALA A 12 6.26 -7.09 8.47
N GLU A 13 6.89 -7.54 9.54
CA GLU A 13 7.28 -8.95 9.71
C GLU A 13 6.05 -9.87 9.75
N ASP A 14 4.96 -9.46 10.43
CA ASP A 14 3.72 -10.22 10.46
C ASP A 14 3.09 -10.35 9.07
N ALA A 15 3.06 -9.27 8.29
CA ALA A 15 2.51 -9.28 6.93
C ALA A 15 3.34 -10.19 6.01
N TYR A 16 4.66 -10.14 6.10
CA TYR A 16 5.54 -11.01 5.32
C TYR A 16 5.41 -12.49 5.72
N ALA A 17 5.37 -12.78 7.03
CA ALA A 17 5.16 -14.13 7.53
C ALA A 17 3.80 -14.71 7.06
N ALA A 18 2.74 -13.89 7.08
CA ALA A 18 1.42 -14.29 6.58
C ALA A 18 1.44 -14.57 5.07
N TYR A 19 2.17 -13.77 4.28
CA TYR A 19 2.35 -14.00 2.85
C TYR A 19 3.07 -15.32 2.56
N LEU A 20 4.17 -15.60 3.25
CA LEU A 20 4.89 -16.87 3.11
C LEU A 20 3.99 -18.05 3.46
N TRP A 21 3.31 -17.97 4.61
CA TRP A 21 2.40 -19.03 5.04
C TRP A 21 1.28 -19.26 4.03
N ALA A 22 0.64 -18.20 3.52
CA ALA A 22 -0.43 -18.31 2.54
C ALA A 22 0.04 -18.98 1.24
N ARG A 23 1.28 -18.72 0.82
CA ARG A 23 1.88 -19.37 -0.36
C ARG A 23 2.23 -20.82 -0.13
N GLU A 24 2.87 -21.13 0.99
CA GLU A 24 3.26 -22.49 1.36
C GLU A 24 2.05 -23.40 1.56
N ASN A 25 0.94 -22.85 2.05
CA ASN A 25 -0.29 -23.58 2.36
C ASN A 25 -1.40 -23.33 1.32
N ALA A 26 -1.08 -22.73 0.17
CA ALA A 26 -2.09 -22.32 -0.81
C ALA A 26 -2.99 -23.49 -1.23
N ALA A 27 -2.41 -24.65 -1.53
CA ALA A 27 -3.18 -25.83 -1.94
C ALA A 27 -4.14 -26.33 -0.84
N GLU A 28 -3.76 -26.22 0.44
CA GLU A 28 -4.58 -26.64 1.58
C GLU A 28 -5.82 -25.74 1.74
N ILE A 29 -5.67 -24.43 1.49
CA ILE A 29 -6.77 -23.45 1.59
C ILE A 29 -7.55 -23.28 0.27
N GLY A 30 -7.32 -24.15 -0.72
CA GLY A 30 -8.00 -24.12 -2.02
C GLY A 30 -7.51 -23.05 -2.99
N GLY A 31 -6.31 -22.48 -2.74
CA GLY A 31 -5.62 -21.54 -3.61
C GLY A 31 -4.54 -22.17 -4.47
N ASP A 32 -3.91 -21.33 -5.30
CA ASP A 32 -2.81 -21.69 -6.19
C ASP A 32 -1.52 -20.98 -5.73
N PRO A 33 -0.44 -21.71 -5.38
CA PRO A 33 0.77 -21.11 -4.83
C PRO A 33 1.52 -20.20 -5.82
N THR A 34 1.18 -20.26 -7.11
CA THR A 34 1.75 -19.42 -8.17
C THR A 34 0.94 -18.15 -8.43
N ARG A 35 -0.27 -18.03 -7.85
CA ARG A 35 -1.21 -16.92 -8.03
C ARG A 35 -1.60 -16.30 -6.70
N VAL A 36 -0.61 -15.78 -5.98
CA VAL A 36 -0.79 -15.14 -4.66
C VAL A 36 -0.45 -13.66 -4.73
N ALA A 37 -1.48 -12.82 -4.66
CA ALA A 37 -1.36 -11.38 -4.58
C ALA A 37 -1.35 -10.89 -3.13
N VAL A 38 -0.83 -9.68 -2.93
CA VAL A 38 -0.94 -8.92 -1.68
C VAL A 38 -1.83 -7.71 -1.91
N ALA A 39 -2.68 -7.40 -0.94
CA ALA A 39 -3.60 -6.28 -1.03
C ALA A 39 -3.78 -5.64 0.34
N GLY A 40 -4.03 -4.34 0.36
CA GLY A 40 -4.34 -3.63 1.60
C GLY A 40 -4.68 -2.17 1.37
N ASP A 41 -5.34 -1.59 2.37
CA ASP A 41 -5.79 -0.21 2.37
C ASP A 41 -5.04 0.63 3.42
N SER A 42 -4.71 1.88 3.10
CA SER A 42 -4.03 2.79 4.02
C SER A 42 -2.70 2.21 4.54
N ALA A 43 -2.55 2.04 5.87
CA ALA A 43 -1.43 1.33 6.47
C ALA A 43 -1.35 -0.15 6.04
N GLY A 44 -2.47 -0.80 5.69
CA GLY A 44 -2.46 -2.11 5.03
C GLY A 44 -1.86 -2.07 3.62
N GLY A 45 -2.07 -0.97 2.89
CA GLY A 45 -1.43 -0.73 1.60
C GLY A 45 0.09 -0.54 1.73
N ASN A 46 0.54 0.11 2.80
CA ASN A 46 1.96 0.12 3.19
C ASN A 46 2.50 -1.30 3.34
N LEU A 47 1.83 -2.11 4.18
CA LEU A 47 2.25 -3.48 4.46
C LEU A 47 2.28 -4.35 3.19
N ALA A 48 1.29 -4.23 2.31
CA ALA A 48 1.27 -4.93 1.04
C ALA A 48 2.47 -4.58 0.15
N ALA A 49 2.80 -3.28 0.03
CA ALA A 49 4.00 -2.85 -0.67
C ALA A 49 5.28 -3.40 -0.02
N VAL A 50 5.38 -3.28 1.31
CA VAL A 50 6.53 -3.76 2.09
C VAL A 50 6.74 -5.27 1.95
N VAL A 51 5.69 -6.08 1.84
CA VAL A 51 5.83 -7.52 1.57
C VAL A 51 6.56 -7.77 0.26
N ALA A 52 6.28 -7.01 -0.81
CA ALA A 52 7.00 -7.15 -2.08
C ALA A 52 8.49 -6.79 -1.93
N HIS A 53 8.80 -5.73 -1.18
CA HIS A 53 10.18 -5.33 -0.86
C HIS A 53 10.92 -6.41 -0.06
N ILE A 54 10.32 -6.89 1.03
CA ILE A 54 10.92 -7.93 1.87
C ILE A 54 11.10 -9.23 1.07
N ALA A 55 10.13 -9.61 0.25
CA ALA A 55 10.23 -10.81 -0.59
C ALA A 55 11.43 -10.73 -1.54
N ARG A 56 11.64 -9.58 -2.20
CA ARG A 56 12.80 -9.35 -3.08
C ARG A 56 14.10 -9.46 -2.29
N ASP A 57 14.20 -8.69 -1.21
CA ASP A 57 15.44 -8.54 -0.45
C ASP A 57 15.85 -9.84 0.26
N ARG A 58 14.88 -10.70 0.61
CA ARG A 58 15.10 -12.01 1.22
C ARG A 58 15.13 -13.17 0.21
N GLY A 59 15.06 -12.89 -1.10
CA GLY A 59 15.13 -13.91 -2.14
C GLY A 59 13.93 -14.86 -2.19
N ALA A 60 12.78 -14.45 -1.64
CA ALA A 60 11.53 -15.18 -1.79
C ALA A 60 10.87 -14.84 -3.12
N ALA A 61 9.99 -15.73 -3.61
CA ALA A 61 9.21 -15.40 -4.81
C ALA A 61 8.32 -14.17 -4.54
N GLN A 62 8.17 -13.33 -5.56
CA GLN A 62 7.35 -12.13 -5.51
C GLN A 62 5.85 -12.45 -5.42
N PRO A 63 5.03 -11.57 -4.80
CA PRO A 63 3.60 -11.59 -5.03
C PRO A 63 3.30 -11.53 -6.52
N THR A 64 2.24 -12.19 -6.97
CA THR A 64 1.80 -12.07 -8.37
C THR A 64 1.34 -10.64 -8.68
N PHE A 65 0.84 -9.93 -7.66
CA PHE A 65 0.31 -8.58 -7.79
C PHE A 65 0.28 -7.83 -6.45
N GLN A 66 0.40 -6.51 -6.49
CA GLN A 66 0.18 -5.59 -5.38
C GLN A 66 -1.08 -4.76 -5.65
N LEU A 67 -2.15 -4.96 -4.87
CA LEU A 67 -3.34 -4.10 -4.92
C LEU A 67 -3.29 -3.09 -3.75
N LEU A 68 -2.97 -1.84 -4.06
CA LEU A 68 -2.65 -0.82 -3.06
C LEU A 68 -3.76 0.23 -3.01
N LEU A 69 -4.57 0.21 -1.97
CA LEU A 69 -5.68 1.15 -1.81
C LEU A 69 -5.23 2.31 -0.93
N TYR A 70 -5.04 3.51 -1.52
CA TYR A 70 -4.57 4.73 -0.84
C TYR A 70 -3.44 4.47 0.17
N PRO A 71 -2.32 3.87 -0.27
CA PRO A 71 -1.29 3.36 0.63
C PRO A 71 -0.51 4.51 1.31
N VAL A 72 -0.08 4.29 2.56
CA VAL A 72 0.93 5.14 3.22
C VAL A 72 2.32 4.67 2.77
N LEU A 73 3.17 5.53 2.22
CA LEU A 73 4.42 5.14 1.55
C LEU A 73 5.61 6.04 1.86
N ASP A 74 5.39 7.26 2.36
CA ASP A 74 6.46 8.24 2.59
C ASP A 74 6.29 9.00 3.93
N HIS A 75 7.21 8.80 4.87
CA HIS A 75 7.19 9.50 6.17
C HIS A 75 7.43 11.02 6.09
N ARG A 76 7.98 11.53 4.98
CA ARG A 76 8.41 12.93 4.85
C ARG A 76 7.22 13.90 4.84
N ARG A 77 6.04 13.44 4.44
CA ARG A 77 4.78 14.21 4.50
C ARG A 77 4.88 15.57 3.77
N ALA A 78 5.54 15.55 2.61
CA ALA A 78 6.00 16.75 1.91
C ALA A 78 5.39 16.92 0.50
N THR A 79 4.38 16.14 0.14
CA THR A 79 3.72 16.24 -1.16
C THR A 79 2.72 17.41 -1.19
N ALA A 80 2.32 17.83 -2.41
CA ALA A 80 1.32 18.87 -2.57
C ALA A 80 -0.03 18.41 -1.99
N SER A 81 -0.45 17.18 -2.28
CA SER A 81 -1.67 16.57 -1.72
C SER A 81 -1.69 16.61 -0.19
N TYR A 82 -0.55 16.39 0.47
CA TYR A 82 -0.47 16.41 1.93
C TYR A 82 -0.86 17.78 2.50
N THR A 83 -0.52 18.86 1.80
CA THR A 83 -0.88 20.23 2.18
C THR A 83 -2.28 20.61 1.72
N GLU A 84 -2.64 20.28 0.48
CA GLU A 84 -3.96 20.55 -0.11
C GLU A 84 -5.11 19.90 0.67
N ASN A 85 -4.90 18.65 1.09
CA ASN A 85 -5.88 17.80 1.77
C ASN A 85 -5.51 17.59 3.24
N ALA A 86 -4.83 18.56 3.87
CA ALA A 86 -4.32 18.42 5.24
C ALA A 86 -5.42 18.26 6.30
N ASP A 87 -6.63 18.76 6.04
CA ASP A 87 -7.79 18.71 6.92
C ASP A 87 -9.11 18.66 6.13
N GLY A 88 -10.20 18.26 6.79
CA GLY A 88 -11.56 18.31 6.23
C GLY A 88 -12.03 17.08 5.44
N PHE A 89 -11.13 16.13 5.13
CA PHE A 89 -11.43 14.95 4.30
C PHE A 89 -11.19 13.62 5.03
N PHE A 90 -11.72 13.49 6.25
CA PHE A 90 -11.63 12.32 7.14
C PHE A 90 -10.20 12.00 7.65
N LEU A 91 -9.28 11.61 6.77
CA LEU A 91 -7.86 11.52 7.12
C LEU A 91 -7.25 12.93 7.10
N THR A 92 -6.44 13.24 8.10
CA THR A 92 -5.81 14.56 8.25
C THR A 92 -4.30 14.43 8.44
N ALA A 93 -3.58 15.52 8.22
CA ALA A 93 -2.15 15.62 8.50
C ALA A 93 -1.83 15.32 9.98
N ALA A 94 -2.71 15.72 10.90
CA ALA A 94 -2.57 15.46 12.33
C ALA A 94 -2.74 13.96 12.67
N HIS A 95 -3.70 13.27 12.02
CA HIS A 95 -3.85 11.83 12.14
C HIS A 95 -2.58 11.10 11.67
N LEU A 96 -2.06 11.45 10.50
CA LEU A 96 -0.84 10.84 9.94
C LEU A 96 0.38 11.06 10.83
N GLU A 97 0.57 12.27 11.37
CA GLU A 97 1.63 12.53 12.35
C GLU A 97 1.51 11.62 13.57
N TRP A 98 0.31 11.50 14.12
CA TRP A 98 0.08 10.66 15.30
C TRP A 98 0.33 9.19 14.99
N PHE A 99 -0.15 8.67 13.86
CA PHE A 99 0.06 7.28 13.45
C PHE A 99 1.55 6.95 13.27
N TRP A 100 2.31 7.79 12.57
CA TRP A 100 3.75 7.62 12.40
C TRP A 100 4.48 7.57 13.75
N ARG A 101 4.11 8.44 14.68
CA ARG A 101 4.67 8.45 16.03
C ARG A 101 4.39 7.16 16.81
N GLN A 102 3.16 6.63 16.72
CA GLN A 102 2.82 5.36 17.36
C GLN A 102 3.58 4.20 16.72
N TYR A 103 3.65 4.18 15.39
CA TYR A 103 4.24 3.09 14.63
C TYR A 103 5.76 2.99 14.81
N MET A 104 6.48 4.12 14.80
CA MET A 104 7.93 4.15 14.95
C MET A 104 8.39 4.12 16.41
N GLY A 105 7.71 4.86 17.30
CA GLY A 105 8.26 5.18 18.61
C GLY A 105 9.47 6.14 18.54
N PRO A 106 10.11 6.43 19.69
CA PRO A 106 11.18 7.43 19.77
C PRO A 106 12.49 7.01 19.07
N ASP A 107 12.78 5.72 19.02
CA ASP A 107 14.03 5.18 18.47
C ASP A 107 13.86 4.59 17.05
N GLY A 108 12.67 4.73 16.46
CA GLY A 108 12.37 4.19 15.14
C GLY A 108 12.95 5.05 14.02
N ASP A 109 13.38 4.41 12.94
CA ASP A 109 13.80 5.07 11.71
C ASP A 109 12.64 5.12 10.70
N PRO A 110 11.93 6.26 10.57
CA PRO A 110 10.82 6.37 9.62
C PRO A 110 11.30 6.33 8.15
N ALA A 111 12.58 6.58 7.88
CA ALA A 111 13.18 6.50 6.55
C ALA A 111 13.55 5.08 6.14
N HIS A 112 13.44 4.10 7.05
CA HIS A 112 13.70 2.70 6.74
C HIS A 112 12.83 2.26 5.54
N PRO A 113 13.37 1.52 4.54
CA PRO A 113 12.64 1.16 3.32
C PRO A 113 11.37 0.33 3.58
N TYR A 114 11.34 -0.46 4.67
CA TYR A 114 10.13 -1.20 5.10
C TYR A 114 9.13 -0.37 5.92
N ALA A 115 9.43 0.89 6.19
CA ALA A 115 8.48 1.85 6.75
C ALA A 115 8.02 2.83 5.66
N SER A 116 8.95 3.37 4.87
CA SER A 116 8.72 4.29 3.75
C SER A 116 9.10 3.68 2.38
N PRO A 117 8.40 2.61 1.92
CA PRO A 117 8.73 1.94 0.66
C PRO A 117 8.61 2.86 -0.56
N GLY A 118 7.79 3.92 -0.46
CA GLY A 118 7.66 4.99 -1.45
C GLY A 118 8.91 5.82 -1.67
N THR A 119 9.92 5.67 -0.81
CA THR A 119 11.20 6.40 -0.87
C THR A 119 12.42 5.48 -0.97
N ALA A 120 12.22 4.16 -1.00
CA ALA A 120 13.30 3.19 -1.16
C ALA A 120 14.12 3.49 -2.42
N ALA A 121 15.45 3.36 -2.34
CA ALA A 121 16.36 3.74 -3.42
C ALA A 121 16.20 2.86 -4.69
N ASP A 122 15.82 1.59 -4.50
CA ASP A 122 15.68 0.60 -5.57
C ASP A 122 14.29 -0.04 -5.53
N LEU A 123 13.57 0.04 -6.65
CA LEU A 123 12.26 -0.58 -6.87
C LEU A 123 12.29 -1.68 -7.95
N THR A 124 13.48 -2.03 -8.46
CA THR A 124 13.62 -3.09 -9.46
C THR A 124 13.19 -4.44 -8.88
N GLY A 125 12.64 -5.30 -9.75
CA GLY A 125 12.26 -6.67 -9.38
C GLY A 125 11.03 -6.80 -8.48
N LEU A 126 10.32 -5.70 -8.18
CA LEU A 126 9.07 -5.72 -7.43
C LEU A 126 7.90 -6.18 -8.31
N ALA A 127 6.93 -6.84 -7.67
CA ALA A 127 5.69 -7.31 -8.29
C ALA A 127 4.92 -6.18 -9.01
N PRO A 128 4.13 -6.49 -10.05
CA PRO A 128 3.23 -5.51 -10.66
C PRO A 128 2.25 -4.92 -9.65
N ALA A 129 1.81 -3.68 -9.86
CA ALA A 129 0.96 -2.97 -8.91
C ALA A 129 -0.19 -2.18 -9.55
N PHE A 130 -1.31 -2.07 -8.83
CA PHE A 130 -2.34 -1.06 -9.08
C PHE A 130 -2.60 -0.22 -7.84
N VAL A 131 -2.55 1.10 -7.99
CA VAL A 131 -2.76 2.05 -6.89
C VAL A 131 -4.09 2.78 -7.06
N VAL A 132 -4.95 2.74 -6.05
CA VAL A 132 -6.13 3.60 -5.95
C VAL A 132 -5.75 4.86 -5.17
N ALA A 133 -5.86 6.03 -5.79
CA ALA A 133 -5.53 7.32 -5.19
C ALA A 133 -6.78 8.23 -5.14
N PRO A 134 -7.45 8.38 -3.99
CA PRO A 134 -8.55 9.33 -3.84
C PRO A 134 -8.04 10.77 -4.05
N ALA A 135 -8.81 11.60 -4.76
CA ALA A 135 -8.39 12.97 -5.05
C ALA A 135 -8.32 13.86 -3.79
N LEU A 136 -9.18 13.59 -2.81
CA LEU A 136 -9.32 14.30 -1.54
C LEU A 136 -8.62 13.53 -0.40
N ASP A 137 -7.35 13.17 -0.61
CA ASP A 137 -6.54 12.41 0.35
C ASP A 137 -5.13 13.04 0.44
N PRO A 138 -4.59 13.28 1.65
CA PRO A 138 -3.21 13.72 1.80
C PRO A 138 -2.18 12.76 1.18
N LEU A 139 -2.50 11.47 1.07
CA LEU A 139 -1.62 10.43 0.54
C LEU A 139 -1.70 10.26 -1.00
N ARG A 140 -2.54 11.04 -1.69
CA ARG A 140 -2.77 10.93 -3.14
C ARG A 140 -1.46 10.91 -3.93
N ASP A 141 -0.62 11.93 -3.74
CA ASP A 141 0.56 12.12 -4.56
C ASP A 141 1.66 11.09 -4.27
N GLU A 142 1.80 10.60 -3.03
CA GLU A 142 2.79 9.55 -2.73
C GLU A 142 2.39 8.20 -3.32
N GLY A 143 1.08 7.90 -3.38
CA GLY A 143 0.55 6.74 -4.09
C GLY A 143 0.83 6.79 -5.59
N VAL A 144 0.53 7.93 -6.22
CA VAL A 144 0.82 8.17 -7.65
C VAL A 144 2.31 8.05 -7.93
N ALA A 145 3.14 8.76 -7.14
CA ALA A 145 4.59 8.74 -7.30
C ALA A 145 5.18 7.33 -7.16
N TYR A 146 4.65 6.49 -6.28
CA TYR A 146 5.14 5.12 -6.14
C TYR A 146 4.87 4.27 -7.39
N ALA A 147 3.68 4.37 -7.98
CA ALA A 147 3.36 3.68 -9.22
C ALA A 147 4.26 4.17 -10.38
N GLU A 148 4.47 5.48 -10.51
CA GLU A 148 5.37 6.05 -11.52
C GLU A 148 6.81 5.57 -11.32
N ARG A 149 7.31 5.54 -10.08
CA ARG A 149 8.66 5.06 -9.76
C ARG A 149 8.83 3.57 -10.03
N LEU A 150 7.82 2.74 -9.75
CA LEU A 150 7.83 1.32 -10.10
C LEU A 150 7.94 1.12 -11.62
N ALA A 151 7.15 1.87 -12.40
CA ALA A 151 7.22 1.82 -13.86
C ALA A 151 8.58 2.32 -14.38
N ALA A 152 9.12 3.39 -13.81
CA ALA A 152 10.44 3.93 -14.17
C ALA A 152 11.59 2.96 -13.85
N ALA A 153 11.42 2.09 -12.83
CA ALA A 153 12.37 1.03 -12.49
C ALA A 153 12.23 -0.23 -13.39
N GLY A 154 11.39 -0.18 -14.44
CA GLY A 154 11.16 -1.29 -15.37
C GLY A 154 10.08 -2.28 -14.92
N GLY A 155 9.37 -2.00 -13.83
CA GLY A 155 8.21 -2.77 -13.38
C GLY A 155 6.92 -2.43 -14.14
N GLN A 156 5.82 -3.09 -13.77
CA GLN A 156 4.49 -2.82 -14.31
C GLN A 156 3.62 -2.23 -13.22
N ALA A 157 3.34 -0.94 -13.28
CA ALA A 157 2.45 -0.29 -12.33
C ALA A 157 1.52 0.70 -13.03
N SER A 158 0.30 0.79 -12.53
CA SER A 158 -0.67 1.80 -12.92
C SER A 158 -1.42 2.32 -11.70
N TYR A 159 -2.13 3.43 -11.87
CA TYR A 159 -2.90 4.06 -10.80
C TYR A 159 -4.17 4.70 -11.36
N GLY A 160 -5.17 4.85 -10.49
CA GLY A 160 -6.37 5.63 -10.75
C GLY A 160 -6.50 6.77 -9.75
N VAL A 161 -6.76 7.99 -10.23
CA VAL A 161 -7.13 9.12 -9.37
C VAL A 161 -8.64 9.30 -9.41
N TYR A 162 -9.29 9.29 -8.24
CA TYR A 162 -10.74 9.25 -8.14
C TYR A 162 -11.30 10.54 -7.54
N GLU A 163 -11.89 11.37 -8.40
CA GLU A 163 -12.49 12.66 -8.02
C GLU A 163 -13.61 12.51 -6.99
N GLY A 164 -13.65 13.42 -6.02
CA GLY A 164 -14.63 13.41 -4.93
C GLY A 164 -14.49 12.24 -3.93
N MET A 165 -13.53 11.33 -4.15
CA MET A 165 -13.22 10.26 -3.21
C MET A 165 -12.23 10.78 -2.16
N PHE A 166 -12.44 10.38 -0.91
CA PHE A 166 -11.54 10.65 0.22
C PHE A 166 -10.97 9.34 0.78
N HIS A 167 -9.99 9.46 1.68
CA HIS A 167 -9.32 8.32 2.30
C HIS A 167 -10.30 7.34 2.98
N GLY A 168 -10.13 6.03 2.76
CA GLY A 168 -10.97 5.00 3.39
C GLY A 168 -12.35 4.80 2.74
N ALA A 169 -12.67 5.51 1.65
CA ALA A 169 -14.00 5.46 1.04
C ALA A 169 -14.25 4.25 0.14
N ILE A 170 -13.30 3.31 -0.07
CA ILE A 170 -13.41 2.25 -1.11
C ILE A 170 -14.68 1.39 -0.97
N GLY A 171 -15.14 1.14 0.25
CA GLY A 171 -16.36 0.37 0.55
C GLY A 171 -17.65 1.20 0.53
N MET A 172 -17.59 2.50 0.23
CA MET A 172 -18.69 3.46 0.38
C MET A 172 -19.37 3.80 -0.96
N GLY A 173 -19.37 2.88 -1.93
CA GLY A 173 -19.86 3.14 -3.30
C GLY A 173 -21.29 3.68 -3.40
N ALA A 174 -22.16 3.39 -2.42
CA ALA A 174 -23.52 3.94 -2.37
C ALA A 174 -23.59 5.43 -1.99
N MET A 175 -22.58 5.94 -1.29
CA MET A 175 -22.49 7.33 -0.82
C MET A 175 -21.49 8.15 -1.66
N VAL A 176 -20.44 7.49 -2.13
CA VAL A 176 -19.34 8.07 -2.91
C VAL A 176 -19.27 7.32 -4.24
N PRO A 177 -19.94 7.80 -5.31
CA PRO A 177 -20.01 7.07 -6.58
C PRO A 177 -18.64 6.71 -7.17
N SER A 178 -17.64 7.58 -7.02
CA SER A 178 -16.27 7.32 -7.47
C SER A 178 -15.61 6.16 -6.72
N ALA A 179 -16.02 5.84 -5.49
CA ALA A 179 -15.55 4.66 -4.79
C ALA A 179 -16.07 3.35 -5.42
N ALA A 180 -17.29 3.35 -5.98
CA ALA A 180 -17.80 2.19 -6.71
C ALA A 180 -16.96 1.94 -7.98
N THR A 181 -16.60 3.00 -8.70
CA THR A 181 -15.68 2.93 -9.84
C THR A 181 -14.31 2.43 -9.40
N ALA A 182 -13.73 3.01 -8.35
CA ALA A 182 -12.43 2.59 -7.82
C ALA A 182 -12.40 1.11 -7.42
N PHE A 183 -13.46 0.62 -6.78
CA PHE A 183 -13.58 -0.79 -6.43
C PHE A 183 -13.67 -1.70 -7.67
N ALA A 184 -14.42 -1.28 -8.69
CA ALA A 184 -14.52 -2.03 -9.95
C ALA A 184 -13.16 -2.10 -10.66
N ASP A 185 -12.43 -0.99 -10.76
CA ASP A 185 -11.10 -0.95 -11.38
C ASP A 185 -10.08 -1.79 -10.61
N ALA A 186 -10.07 -1.66 -9.27
CA ALA A 186 -9.20 -2.43 -8.38
C ALA A 186 -9.41 -3.95 -8.53
N THR A 187 -10.67 -4.38 -8.53
CA THR A 187 -11.01 -5.81 -8.65
C THR A 187 -10.76 -6.35 -10.05
N GLU A 188 -10.94 -5.54 -11.09
CA GLU A 188 -10.61 -5.91 -12.46
C GLU A 188 -9.09 -6.03 -12.68
N ALA A 189 -8.30 -5.11 -12.13
CA ALA A 189 -6.85 -5.18 -12.15
C ALA A 189 -6.35 -6.46 -11.46
N LEU A 190 -6.90 -6.77 -10.27
CA LEU A 190 -6.57 -7.99 -9.54
C LEU A 190 -6.96 -9.25 -10.33
N ARG A 191 -8.15 -9.28 -10.93
CA ARG A 191 -8.61 -10.41 -11.75
C ARG A 191 -7.68 -10.67 -12.92
N LYS A 192 -7.28 -9.63 -13.64
CA LYS A 192 -6.35 -9.74 -14.78
C LYS A 192 -4.98 -10.25 -14.36
N ALA A 193 -4.47 -9.81 -13.22
CA ALA A 193 -3.17 -10.23 -12.72
C ALA A 193 -3.14 -11.69 -12.24
N LEU A 194 -4.29 -12.24 -11.83
CA LEU A 194 -4.45 -13.62 -11.36
C LEU A 194 -5.05 -14.58 -12.40
N ALA A 195 -5.24 -14.11 -13.64
CA ALA A 195 -5.84 -14.89 -14.72
C ALA A 195 -4.94 -16.03 -15.20
#